data_AF-A0A258JL87-F1
#
_entry.id   AF-A0A258JL87-F1
#
_cell.length_a   1.000
_cell.length_b   1.000
_cell.length_c   1.000
_cell.angle_alpha   90.00
_cell.angle_beta   90.00
_cell.angle_gamma   90.00
#
_symmetry.space_group_name_H-M   'P 1'
#
loop_
_entity.id
_entity.type
_entity.pdbx_description
1 polymer ?
#
loop_
_entity_poly.entity_id
_entity_poly.type
_entity_poly.pdbx_seq_one_letter_code
_entity_poly.pdbx_strand_id
1 'polypeptide(L)'
;MGASVGASLQNFLPNVDVRALAMLGMVGYFAGVVQAPLTAFIIVMEMTNEVHLVVPLLATALLGASTSRLLAPEPLYHALSFAYDPKPADLPATKDEAPIKAP
;
A
#
# COMPACT_ATOMS: atom_id res chain seq x y z
N MET A 1 9.40 -6.76 -7.48
CA MET A 1 10.27 -6.54 -6.31
C MET A 1 9.92 -7.45 -5.15
N GLY A 2 8.73 -7.33 -4.54
CA GLY A 2 8.37 -8.16 -3.37
C GLY A 2 8.55 -9.67 -3.56
N ALA A 3 8.02 -10.24 -4.64
CA ALA A 3 8.11 -11.69 -4.90
C ALA A 3 9.55 -12.20 -5.06
N SER A 4 10.40 -11.47 -5.79
CA SER A 4 11.79 -11.85 -5.99
C SER A 4 12.62 -11.72 -4.71
N VAL A 5 12.36 -10.68 -3.91
CA VAL A 5 12.97 -10.52 -2.58
C VAL A 5 12.54 -11.67 -1.65
N GLY A 6 11.24 -12.00 -1.64
CA GLY A 6 10.72 -13.14 -0.88
C GLY A 6 11.33 -14.47 -1.32
N ALA A 7 11.39 -14.75 -2.62
CA ALA A 7 12.00 -15.97 -3.14
C ALA A 7 13.50 -16.09 -2.80
N SER A 8 14.21 -14.96 -2.66
CA SER A 8 15.63 -14.95 -2.29
C SER A 8 15.87 -15.46 -0.86
N LEU A 9 14.85 -15.45 0.00
CA LEU A 9 14.90 -16.00 1.36
C LEU A 9 15.00 -17.53 1.39
N GLN A 10 14.75 -18.23 0.28
CA GLN A 10 14.89 -19.68 0.19
C GLN A 10 16.27 -20.17 0.62
N ASN A 11 17.31 -19.37 0.36
CA ASN A 11 18.69 -19.69 0.76
C ASN A 11 18.87 -19.78 2.28
N PHE A 12 18.05 -19.06 3.06
CA PHE A 12 18.07 -19.07 4.53
C PHE A 12 17.02 -20.02 5.11
N LEU A 13 15.92 -20.26 4.38
CA LEU A 13 14.80 -21.10 4.78
C LEU A 13 14.58 -22.23 3.76
N PRO A 14 15.54 -23.17 3.60
CA PRO A 14 15.51 -24.16 2.52
C PRO A 14 14.33 -25.13 2.61
N ASN A 15 13.73 -25.29 3.80
CA ASN A 15 12.60 -26.19 4.04
C ASN A 15 11.22 -25.54 3.85
N VAL A 16 11.18 -24.24 3.51
CA VAL A 16 9.94 -23.53 3.27
C VAL A 16 9.67 -23.50 1.77
N ASP A 17 8.40 -23.53 1.36
CA ASP A 17 8.03 -23.40 -0.04
C ASP A 17 8.40 -22.00 -0.56
N VAL A 18 9.20 -21.96 -1.63
CA VAL A 18 9.61 -20.74 -2.33
C VAL A 18 8.40 -19.92 -2.80
N ARG A 19 7.29 -20.59 -3.15
CA ARG A 19 6.07 -19.91 -3.59
C ARG A 19 5.45 -19.14 -2.43
N ALA A 20 5.36 -19.75 -1.24
CA ALA A 20 4.88 -19.08 -0.04
C ALA A 20 5.77 -17.88 0.32
N LEU A 21 7.10 -18.04 0.31
CA LEU A 21 8.04 -16.94 0.59
C LEU A 21 7.90 -15.79 -0.42
N ALA A 22 7.72 -16.09 -1.70
CA ALA A 22 7.46 -15.08 -2.73
C ALA A 22 6.15 -14.32 -2.47
N MET A 23 5.08 -15.00 -2.05
CA MET A 23 3.80 -14.33 -1.73
C MET A 23 3.92 -13.43 -0.50
N LEU A 24 4.63 -13.87 0.54
CA LEU A 24 4.91 -13.05 1.72
C LEU A 24 5.68 -11.78 1.35
N GLY A 25 6.72 -11.91 0.50
CA GLY A 25 7.45 -10.76 -0.01
C GLY A 25 6.59 -9.82 -0.87
N MET A 26 5.72 -10.37 -1.72
CA MET A 26 4.78 -9.60 -2.54
C MET A 26 3.82 -8.77 -1.68
N VAL A 27 3.12 -9.42 -0.74
CA VAL A 27 2.14 -8.73 0.12
C VAL A 27 2.79 -7.74 1.07
N GLY A 28 3.96 -8.07 1.63
CA GLY A 28 4.70 -7.17 2.51
C GLY A 28 5.16 -5.89 1.80
N TYR A 29 5.69 -6.03 0.58
CA TYR A 29 6.06 -4.87 -0.24
C TYR A 29 4.84 -4.00 -0.56
N PHE A 30 3.76 -4.62 -1.03
CA PHE A 30 2.58 -3.87 -1.46
C PHE A 30 1.90 -3.16 -0.29
N ALA A 31 1.72 -3.85 0.84
CA ALA A 31 1.18 -3.28 2.07
C ALA A 31 2.08 -2.18 2.65
N GLY A 32 3.41 -2.32 2.55
CA GLY A 32 4.36 -1.30 2.99
C GLY A 32 4.28 -0.02 2.15
N VAL A 33 4.25 -0.13 0.82
CA VAL A 33 4.23 1.04 -0.07
C VAL A 33 2.90 1.80 0.01
N VAL A 34 1.79 1.08 0.00
CA VAL A 34 0.45 1.69 -0.04
C VAL A 34 -0.10 1.98 1.36
N GLN A 35 0.46 1.35 2.39
CA GLN A 35 0.00 1.44 3.78
C GLN A 35 -1.49 1.04 3.97
N ALA A 36 -2.01 0.18 3.10
CA ALA A 36 -3.37 -0.39 3.16
C ALA A 36 -3.30 -1.93 3.29
N PRO A 37 -3.02 -2.46 4.50
CA PRO A 37 -2.67 -3.87 4.68
C PRO A 37 -3.79 -4.85 4.34
N LEU A 38 -5.04 -4.54 4.67
CA LEU A 38 -6.18 -5.41 4.35
C LEU A 38 -6.41 -5.51 2.84
N THR A 39 -6.39 -4.38 2.13
CA THR A 39 -6.55 -4.33 0.67
C THR A 39 -5.42 -5.08 -0.04
N ALA A 40 -4.16 -4.83 0.38
CA ALA A 40 -3.01 -5.51 -0.20
C ALA A 40 -3.05 -7.04 0.02
N PHE A 41 -3.41 -7.47 1.23
CA PHE A 41 -3.62 -8.88 1.56
C PHE A 41 -4.67 -9.53 0.67
N ILE A 42 -5.87 -8.93 0.57
CA ILE A 42 -6.96 -9.50 -0.24
C ILE A 42 -6.54 -9.62 -1.70
N ILE A 43 -5.93 -8.57 -2.28
CA ILE A 43 -5.47 -8.60 -3.67
C ILE A 43 -4.49 -9.74 -3.91
N VAL A 44 -3.47 -9.89 -3.07
CA VAL A 44 -2.47 -10.97 -3.24
C VAL A 44 -3.12 -12.33 -3.06
N MET A 45 -3.94 -12.52 -2.01
CA MET A 45 -4.61 -13.78 -1.72
C MET A 45 -5.52 -14.23 -2.88
N GLU A 46 -6.31 -13.32 -3.43
CA GLU A 46 -7.19 -13.59 -4.58
C GLU A 46 -6.39 -13.90 -5.85
N MET A 47 -5.34 -13.12 -6.15
CA MET A 47 -4.52 -13.33 -7.36
C MET A 47 -3.73 -14.64 -7.32
N THR A 48 -3.36 -15.11 -6.12
CA THR A 48 -2.59 -16.36 -5.96
C THR A 48 -3.47 -17.57 -5.68
N ASN A 49 -4.73 -17.35 -5.28
CA ASN A 49 -5.70 -18.37 -4.89
C ASN A 49 -5.18 -19.32 -3.79
N GLU A 50 -4.44 -18.79 -2.82
CA GLU A 50 -3.81 -19.57 -1.73
C GLU A 50 -4.47 -19.29 -0.38
N VAL A 51 -5.66 -19.85 -0.19
CA VAL A 51 -6.46 -19.66 1.04
C VAL A 51 -5.79 -20.25 2.29
N HIS A 52 -4.88 -21.21 2.12
CA HIS A 52 -4.12 -21.80 3.23
C HIS A 52 -3.11 -20.83 3.84
N LEU A 53 -2.74 -19.77 3.12
CA LEU A 53 -1.74 -18.78 3.54
C LEU A 53 -2.40 -17.49 4.09
N VAL A 54 -3.71 -17.48 4.35
CA VAL A 54 -4.42 -16.27 4.82
C VAL A 54 -3.78 -15.64 6.05
N VAL A 55 -3.54 -16.42 7.09
CA VAL A 55 -2.95 -15.93 8.35
C VAL A 55 -1.54 -15.36 8.12
N PRO A 56 -0.58 -16.09 7.51
CA PRO A 56 0.76 -15.55 7.30
C PRO A 56 0.80 -14.38 6.31
N LEU A 57 -0.07 -14.34 5.29
CA LEU A 57 -0.17 -13.20 4.37
C LEU A 57 -0.67 -11.94 5.08
N LEU A 58 -1.73 -12.05 5.88
CA LEU A 58 -2.26 -10.92 6.63
C LEU A 58 -1.26 -10.43 7.69
N ALA A 59 -0.61 -11.34 8.41
CA ALA A 59 0.43 -10.98 9.38
C ALA A 59 1.59 -10.22 8.70
N THR A 60 2.04 -10.70 7.54
CA THR A 60 3.10 -10.04 6.77
C THR A 60 2.66 -8.67 6.24
N ALA A 61 1.40 -8.54 5.79
CA ALA A 61 0.85 -7.26 5.35
C ALA A 61 0.81 -6.23 6.50
N LEU A 62 0.35 -6.64 7.68
CA LEU A 62 0.30 -5.79 8.86
C LEU A 62 1.70 -5.37 9.31
N LEU A 63 2.66 -6.31 9.33
CA LEU A 63 4.05 -6.01 9.67
C LEU A 63 4.67 -5.05 8.66
N GLY A 64 4.52 -5.30 7.35
CA GLY A 64 5.05 -4.43 6.30
C GLY A 64 4.46 -3.01 6.33
N ALA A 65 3.14 -2.89 6.54
CA ALA A 65 2.49 -1.58 6.67
C ALA A 65 2.93 -0.86 7.97
N SER A 66 3.09 -1.60 9.07
CA SER A 66 3.51 -1.02 10.35
C SER A 66 4.96 -0.54 10.32
N THR A 67 5.88 -1.35 9.78
CA THR A 67 7.29 -0.96 9.61
C THR A 67 7.43 0.22 8.67
N SER A 68 6.64 0.25 7.58
CA SER A 68 6.58 1.40 6.67
C SER A 68 6.15 2.67 7.41
N ARG A 69 5.05 2.63 8.18
CA ARG A 69 4.56 3.80 8.93
C ARG A 69 5.54 4.32 9.98
N LEU A 70 6.36 3.44 10.56
CA LEU A 70 7.41 3.82 11.50
C LEU A 70 8.57 4.56 10.83
N LEU A 71 8.88 4.24 9.57
CA LEU A 71 10.02 4.83 8.83
C LEU A 71 9.60 6.01 7.93
N ALA A 72 8.45 5.89 7.27
CA ALA A 72 7.85 6.86 6.37
C ALA A 72 6.35 6.97 6.72
N PRO A 73 5.96 7.93 7.58
CA PRO A 73 4.58 8.06 8.05
C PRO A 73 3.56 8.36 6.95
N GLU A 74 4.02 8.87 5.80
CA GLU A 74 3.18 9.29 4.70
C GLU A 74 2.99 8.17 3.65
N PRO A 75 1.75 7.76 3.33
CA PRO A 75 1.47 6.79 2.27
C PRO A 75 1.85 7.34 0.89
N LEU A 76 2.31 6.45 -0.02
CA LEU A 76 2.75 6.85 -1.37
C LEU A 76 1.70 7.67 -2.14
N TYR A 77 0.43 7.24 -2.11
CA TYR A 77 -0.62 7.93 -2.87
C TYR A 77 -0.91 9.34 -2.33
N HIS A 78 -0.74 9.56 -1.03
CA HIS A 78 -0.87 10.88 -0.43
C HIS A 78 0.32 11.76 -0.83
N ALA A 79 1.54 11.22 -0.77
CA ALA A 79 2.72 11.94 -1.23
C ALA A 79 2.64 12.33 -2.73
N LEU A 80 2.04 11.48 -3.56
CA LEU A 80 1.85 11.76 -4.99
C LEU A 80 0.77 12.81 -5.27
N SER A 81 -0.23 12.99 -4.39
CA SER A 81 -1.30 13.97 -4.66
C SER A 81 -0.81 15.40 -4.65
N PHE A 82 0.26 15.72 -3.93
CA PHE A 82 0.86 17.07 -3.92
C PHE A 82 1.39 17.51 -5.29
N ALA A 83 1.76 16.57 -6.17
CA ALA A 83 2.16 16.91 -7.53
C ALA A 83 0.99 17.41 -8.39
N TYR A 84 -0.25 17.15 -7.96
CA TYR A 84 -1.49 17.52 -8.63
C TYR A 84 -2.27 18.62 -7.91
N ASP A 85 -1.73 19.17 -6.81
CA ASP A 85 -2.37 20.28 -6.11
C ASP A 85 -2.41 21.51 -7.04
N PRO A 86 -3.59 22.05 -7.37
CA PRO A 86 -3.70 23.16 -8.30
C PRO A 86 -2.95 24.37 -7.77
N LYS A 87 -2.12 24.98 -8.63
CA LYS A 87 -1.44 26.22 -8.24
C LYS A 87 -2.49 27.32 -8.08
N PRO A 88 -2.27 28.31 -7.18
CA PRO A 88 -3.21 29.41 -7.00
C PRO A 88 -3.56 30.18 -8.29
N ALA A 89 -2.68 30.17 -9.27
CA ALA A 89 -2.89 30.78 -10.58
C ALA A 89 -3.87 29.99 -11.48
N ASP A 90 -4.06 28.70 -11.22
CA ASP A 90 -4.94 27.81 -11.97
C ASP A 90 -6.34 27.71 -11.34
N LEU A 91 -6.54 28.36 -10.18
CA LEU A 91 -7.84 28.40 -9.51
C LEU A 91 -8.80 29.26 -10.35
N PRO A 92 -10.02 28.77 -10.63
CA PRO A 92 -11.02 29.57 -11.30
C PRO A 92 -11.28 30.83 -10.46
N ALA A 93 -11.31 31.99 -11.11
CA ALA A 93 -11.66 33.24 -10.44
C ALA A 93 -13.02 33.04 -9.74
N THR A 94 -13.03 33.14 -8.41
CA THR A 94 -14.26 33.10 -7.62
C THR A 94 -15.17 34.20 -8.15
N LYS A 95 -16.15 33.83 -8.97
CA LYS A 95 -17.25 34.72 -9.32
C LYS A 95 -18.06 34.89 -8.04
N ASP A 96 -17.86 36.04 -7.40
CA ASP A 96 -18.74 36.67 -6.41
C ASP A 96 -19.45 35.72 -5.45
N GLU A 97 -18.97 35.66 -4.21
CA GLU A 97 -19.89 35.60 -3.07
C GLU A 97 -20.78 36.86 -3.16
N ALA A 98 -21.84 36.77 -3.96
CA ALA A 98 -22.87 37.79 -3.98
C ALA A 98 -23.44 37.86 -2.55
N PRO A 99 -23.43 39.02 -1.88
CA PRO A 99 -23.93 39.12 -0.52
C PRO A 99 -25.37 38.64 -0.50
N ILE A 100 -25.66 37.64 0.33
CA ILE A 100 -27.03 37.18 0.59
C ILE A 100 -27.78 38.41 1.11
N LYS A 101 -28.58 39.02 0.24
CA LYS A 101 -29.39 40.18 0.59
C LYS A 101 -30.43 39.69 1.60
N ALA A 102 -30.25 40.08 2.86
CA ALA A 102 -31.20 39.81 3.92
C ALA A 102 -32.59 40.37 3.54
N PRO A 103 -33.67 39.64 3.85
CA PRO A 103 -35.04 40.08 3.56
C PRO A 103 -35.43 41.35 4.32
#